data_AF-A0A345YEJ1-F1
#
_entry.id   AF-A0A345YEJ1-F1
#
_cell.length_a   1.000
_cell.length_b   1.000
_cell.length_c   1.000
_cell.angle_alpha   90.00
_cell.angle_beta   90.00
_cell.angle_gamma   90.00
#
_symmetry.space_group_name_H-M   'P 1'
#
loop_
_entity.id
_entity.type
_entity.pdbx_description
1 polymer ?
#
loop_
_entity_poly.entity_id
_entity_poly.type
_entity_poly.pdbx_seq_one_letter_code
_entity_poly.pdbx_strand_id
1 'polypeptide(L)' 'MVNFLHKLGRDTRGATAVEYGLILALIFLAMVGAIQSFGASVIAMWSKVETAVVAAIGI' A
#
# COMPACT_ATOMS: atom_id res chain seq x y z
N MET A 1 -3.01 -5.03 -42.83
CA MET A 1 -3.94 -5.06 -41.67
C MET A 1 -4.00 -6.44 -41.02
N VAL A 2 -4.22 -7.52 -41.77
CA VAL A 2 -4.34 -8.88 -41.24
C VAL A 2 -3.13 -9.33 -40.38
N ASN A 3 -1.91 -8.99 -40.79
CA ASN A 3 -0.67 -9.30 -40.04
C ASN A 3 -0.57 -8.58 -38.68
N PHE A 4 -1.20 -7.41 -38.52
CA PHE A 4 -1.21 -6.70 -37.24
C PHE A 4 -2.14 -7.40 -36.25
N LEU A 5 -3.35 -7.76 -36.70
CA LEU A 5 -4.32 -8.51 -35.89
C LEU A 5 -3.78 -9.89 -35.47
N HIS A 6 -3.04 -10.56 -36.36
CA HIS A 6 -2.42 -11.85 -36.06
C HIS A 6 -1.30 -11.74 -35.01
N LYS A 7 -0.54 -10.63 -35.02
CA LYS A 7 0.48 -10.36 -34.00
C LYS A 7 -0.15 -10.01 -32.65
N LEU A 8 -1.22 -9.23 -32.66
CA LEU A 8 -1.96 -8.85 -31.44
C LEU A 8 -2.56 -10.08 -30.74
N GLY A 9 -3.17 -11.00 -31.47
CA GLY A 9 -3.74 -12.24 -30.89
C GLY A 9 -2.70 -13.23 -30.36
N ARG A 10 -1.42 -13.08 -30.72
CA ARG A 10 -0.30 -13.90 -30.21
C ARG A 10 0.48 -13.23 -29.09
N ASP A 11 0.14 -11.99 -28.74
CA ASP A 11 0.88 -11.21 -27.75
C ASP A 11 0.44 -11.57 -26.33
N THR A 12 1.33 -12.21 -25.57
CA THR A 12 1.10 -12.59 -24.17
C THR A 12 1.48 -11.49 -23.18
N ARG A 13 2.10 -10.39 -23.65
CA ARG A 13 2.57 -9.29 -22.79
C ARG A 13 1.42 -8.65 -22.03
N GLY A 14 0.23 -8.58 -22.63
CA GLY A 14 -0.99 -8.13 -21.96
C GLY A 14 -1.38 -9.01 -20.78
N ALA A 15 -1.32 -10.34 -20.95
CA ALA A 15 -1.58 -11.28 -19.86
C ALA A 15 -0.55 -11.12 -18.73
N THR A 16 0.74 -10.98 -19.06
CA THR A 16 1.78 -10.75 -18.04
C THR A 16 1.59 -9.41 -17.31
N ALA A 17 1.13 -8.36 -18.00
CA ALA A 17 0.86 -7.06 -17.38
C ALA A 17 -0.27 -7.16 -16.34
N VAL A 18 -1.28 -8.00 -16.58
CA VAL A 18 -2.37 -8.24 -15.62
C VAL A 18 -1.87 -9.03 -14.42
N GLU A 19 -1.02 -10.05 -14.60
CA GLU A 19 -0.44 -10.82 -13.50
C GLU A 19 0.43 -9.95 -12.59
N TYR A 20 1.37 -9.19 -13.16
CA TYR A 20 2.19 -8.25 -12.39
C TYR A 20 1.36 -7.12 -11.80
N GLY A 21 0.32 -6.65 -12.50
CA GLY A 21 -0.63 -5.67 -11.98
C GLY A 21 -1.38 -6.18 -10.75
N LEU A 22 -1.81 -7.44 -10.76
CA LEU A 22 -2.48 -8.07 -9.62
C LEU A 22 -1.53 -8.23 -8.42
N ILE A 23 -0.29 -8.66 -8.66
CA ILE A 23 0.73 -8.76 -7.60
C ILE A 23 0.95 -7.39 -6.95
N LEU A 24 1.13 -6.34 -7.77
CA LEU A 24 1.31 -4.97 -7.27
C LEU A 24 0.09 -4.47 -6.48
N ALA A 25 -1.12 -4.77 -6.94
CA ALA A 25 -2.35 -4.42 -6.23
C ALA A 25 -2.43 -5.09 -4.84
N LEU A 26 -2.05 -6.36 -4.74
CA LEU A 26 -2.03 -7.09 -3.45
C LEU A 26 -0.94 -6.58 -2.51
N ILE A 27 0.25 -6.24 -3.04
CA ILE A 27 1.32 -5.62 -2.25
C ILE A 27 0.85 -4.26 -1.73
N PHE A 28 0.24 -3.44 -2.58
CA PHE A 28 -0.30 -2.14 -2.20
C PHE A 28 -1.34 -2.26 -1.09
N LEU A 29 -2.27 -3.21 -1.20
CA LEU A 29 -3.27 -3.44 -0.16
C LEU A 29 -2.65 -3.82 1.18
N ALA A 30 -1.63 -4.69 1.18
CA ALA A 30 -0.89 -5.05 2.39
C ALA A 30 -0.16 -3.84 3.00
N MET A 31 0.46 -3.00 2.16
CA MET A 31 1.12 -1.77 2.62
C MET A 31 0.15 -0.80 3.27
N VAL A 32 -1.05 -0.62 2.71
CA VAL A 32 -2.07 0.27 3.30
C VAL A 32 -2.43 -0.18 4.72
N GLY A 33 -2.66 -1.48 4.94
CA GLY A 33 -2.94 -2.02 6.27
C GLY A 33 -1.77 -1.82 7.25
N ALA A 34 -0.55 -2.04 6.79
CA ALA A 34 0.65 -1.85 7.62
C ALA A 34 0.84 -0.37 8.02
N ILE A 35 0.67 0.57 7.09
CA ILE A 35 0.82 2.00 7.33
C ILE A 35 -0.25 2.51 8.31
N GLN A 36 -1.49 2.02 8.22
CA GLN A 36 -2.54 2.38 9.17
C GLN A 36 -2.20 1.93 10.59
N SER A 37 -1.77 0.69 10.77
CA SER A 37 -1.35 0.15 12.07
C SER A 37 -0.14 0.92 12.64
N PHE A 38 0.85 1.19 11.79
CA PHE A 38 2.01 2.00 12.15
C PHE A 38 1.60 3.41 12.61
N GLY A 39 0.77 4.11 11.82
CA GLY A 39 0.27 5.44 12.18
C GLY A 39 -0.47 5.45 13.52
N ALA A 40 -1.33 4.47 13.78
CA ALA A 40 -2.02 4.33 15.06
C ALA A 40 -1.03 4.17 16.23
N SER A 41 0.02 3.36 16.06
CA SER A 41 1.06 3.19 17.08
C SER A 41 1.84 4.47 17.38
N VAL A 42 2.16 5.25 16.34
CA VAL A 42 2.87 6.53 16.47
C VAL A 42 2.00 7.55 17.20
N ILE A 43 0.72 7.64 16.84
CA ILE A 43 -0.25 8.53 17.53
C ILE A 43 -0.37 8.12 19.00
N ALA A 44 -0.50 6.83 19.29
CA ALA A 44 -0.59 6.33 20.66
C ALA A 44 0.67 6.64 21.48
N MET A 45 1.86 6.53 20.87
CA MET A 45 3.12 6.91 21.50
C MET A 45 3.14 8.41 21.84
N TRP A 46 2.74 9.28 20.91
CA TRP A 46 2.70 10.72 21.15
C TRP A 46 1.67 11.11 22.21
N SER A 47 0.49 10.48 22.21
CA SER A 47 -0.51 10.71 23.25
C SER A 47 0.00 10.33 24.65
N LYS A 48 0.80 9.25 24.75
CA LYS A 48 1.47 8.89 26.02
C LYS A 48 2.49 9.94 26.45
N VAL A 49 3.29 10.44 25.50
CA VAL A 49 4.26 11.52 25.78
C VAL A 49 3.53 12.78 26.25
N GLU A 50 2.48 13.19 25.55
CA GLU A 50 1.64 14.34 25.94
C GLU A 50 1.10 14.17 27.35
N THR A 51 0.48 13.01 27.65
CA THR A 51 -0.06 12.71 28.98
C THR A 51 1.01 12.77 30.06
N ALA A 52 2.19 12.21 29.80
CA ALA A 52 3.30 12.22 30.75
C ALA A 52 3.84 13.65 30.99
N VAL A 53 3.91 14.46 29.93
CA VAL A 53 4.32 15.87 30.04
C VAL A 53 3.30 16.64 30.87
N VAL A 54 2.01 16.54 30.56
CA VAL A 54 0.90 17.17 31.29
C VAL A 54 0.95 16.81 32.79
N ALA A 55 1.09 15.51 33.09
CA ALA A 55 1.23 15.03 34.46
C ALA A 55 2.46 15.61 35.18
N ALA A 56 3.58 15.77 34.48
CA ALA A 56 4.82 16.31 35.07
C ALA A 56 4.75 17.83 35.35
N ILE A 57 4.01 18.58 34.53
CA ILE A 57 3.82 20.02 34.71
C ILE A 57 2.69 20.37 35.69
N GLY A 58 1.86 19.38 36.08
CA GLY A 58 0.86 19.52 37.13
C GLY A 58 -0.36 20.38 36.75
N ILE A 59 -0.62 20.55 35.46
CA ILE A 59 -1.89 21.06 34.92
C ILE A 59 -2.75 19.93 34.36
#